data_AF-A0A1N7KAR5-F1
#
_entry.id   AF-A0A1N7KAR5-F1
#
_cell.length_a   1.000
_cell.length_b   1.000
_cell.length_c   1.000
_cell.angle_alpha   90.00
_cell.angle_beta   90.00
_cell.angle_gamma   90.00
#
_symmetry.space_group_name_H-M   'P 1'
#
loop_
_entity.id
_entity.type
_entity.pdbx_description
1 polymer ?
#
loop_
_entity_poly.entity_id
_entity_poly.type
_entity_poly.pdbx_seq_one_letter_code
_entity_poly.pdbx_strand_id
1 'polypeptide(L)'
;MRKEGVYYAPELDVYAEKGKLYIHYAHGRYGYWTYTFRYGSSDFDLIGYDDSSNTGPRVNSTTSINFLTGKQLDKTNVNEEAESGDEVFKDSWKKLKTRKLLTLSEIKDFDELDLSAY
;
A
#
# COMPACT_ATOMS: atom_id res chain seq x y z
N MET A 1 32.42 3.84 -12.10
CA MET A 1 31.41 3.18 -12.98
C MET A 1 30.05 3.39 -12.33
N ARG A 2 29.14 4.14 -12.96
CA ARG A 2 27.75 4.27 -12.50
C ARG A 2 27.02 3.00 -12.95
N LYS A 3 26.61 2.14 -12.02
CA LYS A 3 25.66 1.07 -12.35
C LYS A 3 24.32 1.76 -12.57
N GLU A 4 23.90 1.87 -13.82
CA GLU A 4 22.51 2.14 -14.15
C GLU A 4 21.67 1.09 -13.44
N GLY A 5 20.85 1.52 -12.49
CA GLY A 5 20.00 0.63 -11.73
C GLY A 5 19.00 0.01 -12.68
N VAL A 6 19.13 -1.29 -12.95
CA VAL A 6 18.12 -2.03 -13.71
C VAL A 6 16.80 -1.91 -12.93
N TYR A 7 15.82 -1.25 -13.54
CA TYR A 7 14.46 -1.22 -13.02
C TYR A 7 13.91 -2.65 -13.07
N TYR A 8 13.31 -3.10 -11.97
CA TYR A 8 12.58 -4.37 -11.90
C TYR A 8 11.12 -4.01 -11.73
N ALA A 9 10.23 -4.58 -12.52
CA ALA A 9 8.79 -4.44 -12.32
C ALA A 9 8.36 -5.24 -11.07
N PRO A 10 7.28 -4.84 -10.38
CA PRO A 10 6.71 -5.62 -9.28
C PRO A 10 6.12 -6.96 -9.79
N GLU A 11 6.12 -7.96 -8.93
CA GLU A 11 5.41 -9.22 -9.12
C GLU A 11 4.00 -9.13 -8.52
N LEU A 12 2.99 -9.55 -9.28
CA LEU A 12 1.59 -9.55 -8.83
C LEU A 12 1.25 -10.90 -8.19
N ASP A 13 0.77 -10.87 -6.95
CA ASP A 13 0.16 -11.99 -6.25
C ASP A 13 -1.31 -11.67 -5.92
N VAL A 14 -2.19 -12.62 -6.17
CA VAL A 14 -3.63 -12.51 -5.93
C VAL A 14 -4.09 -13.71 -5.12
N TYR A 15 -4.49 -13.47 -3.88
CA TYR A 15 -4.82 -14.54 -2.95
C TYR A 15 -5.98 -14.20 -2.03
N ALA A 16 -6.63 -15.24 -1.50
CA ALA A 16 -7.71 -15.10 -0.54
C ALA A 16 -7.27 -15.68 0.82
N GLU A 17 -7.41 -14.89 1.88
CA GLU A 17 -7.11 -15.32 3.25
C GLU A 17 -8.12 -14.73 4.23
N LYS A 18 -8.60 -15.53 5.19
CA LYS A 18 -9.50 -15.09 6.28
C LYS A 18 -10.72 -14.27 5.79
N GLY A 19 -11.32 -14.70 4.68
CA GLY A 19 -12.51 -14.06 4.11
C GLY A 19 -12.25 -12.72 3.40
N LYS A 20 -10.99 -12.43 3.05
CA LYS A 20 -10.58 -11.24 2.29
C LYS A 20 -9.85 -11.65 1.02
N LEU A 21 -9.91 -10.79 0.01
CA LEU A 21 -9.15 -10.91 -1.23
C LEU A 21 -8.03 -9.86 -1.22
N TYR A 22 -6.83 -10.26 -1.60
CA TYR A 22 -5.65 -9.43 -1.61
C TYR A 22 -5.12 -9.34 -3.04
N ILE A 23 -4.81 -8.11 -3.47
CA ILE A 23 -4.07 -7.82 -4.69
C ILE A 23 -2.74 -7.20 -4.25
N HIS A 24 -1.67 -7.99 -4.29
CA HIS A 24 -0.36 -7.63 -3.74
C HIS A 24 0.66 -7.47 -4.85
N TYR A 25 1.34 -6.32 -4.88
CA TYR A 25 2.43 -6.03 -5.78
C TYR A 25 3.74 -6.06 -4.99
N ALA A 26 4.49 -7.16 -5.11
CA ALA A 26 5.78 -7.33 -4.47
C ALA A 26 6.87 -6.69 -5.33
N HIS A 27 7.51 -5.63 -4.83
CA HIS A 27 8.54 -4.88 -5.56
C HIS A 27 9.96 -5.11 -5.02
N GLY A 28 10.18 -6.28 -4.41
CA GLY A 28 11.48 -6.72 -3.90
C GLY A 28 12.14 -5.67 -3.01
N ARG A 29 13.37 -5.25 -3.39
CA ARG A 29 14.16 -4.26 -2.63
C ARG A 29 13.57 -2.84 -2.60
N TYR A 30 12.54 -2.58 -3.40
CA TYR A 30 11.87 -1.28 -3.49
C TYR A 30 10.61 -1.23 -2.63
N GLY A 31 10.16 -2.37 -2.10
CA GLY A 31 9.03 -2.46 -1.18
C GLY A 31 7.83 -3.19 -1.78
N TYR A 32 6.61 -2.74 -1.48
CA TYR A 32 5.37 -3.37 -1.97
C TYR A 32 4.18 -2.42 -1.83
N TRP A 33 3.06 -2.78 -2.47
CA TRP A 33 1.74 -2.27 -2.12
C TRP A 33 0.67 -3.35 -2.22
N THR A 34 -0.38 -3.22 -1.42
CA THR A 34 -1.45 -4.22 -1.29
C THR A 34 -2.81 -3.56 -1.20
N TYR A 35 -3.75 -4.00 -2.02
CA TYR A 35 -5.16 -3.66 -1.89
C TYR A 35 -5.88 -4.82 -1.18
N THR A 36 -6.61 -4.49 -0.12
CA THR A 36 -7.39 -5.47 0.65
C THR A 36 -8.87 -5.28 0.38
N PHE A 37 -9.51 -6.31 -0.13
CA PHE A 37 -10.92 -6.35 -0.42
C PHE A 37 -11.68 -7.30 0.51
N ARG A 38 -12.95 -7.00 0.74
CA ARG A 38 -13.88 -7.91 1.41
C ARG A 38 -15.09 -8.13 0.51
N TYR A 39 -15.46 -9.39 0.32
CA TYR A 39 -16.70 -9.71 -0.38
C TYR A 39 -17.91 -9.25 0.45
N GLY A 40 -18.77 -8.45 -0.16
CA GLY A 40 -20.00 -7.91 0.42
C GLY A 40 -21.24 -8.46 -0.27
N SER A 41 -22.27 -7.62 -0.41
CA SER A 41 -23.59 -8.03 -0.92
C SER A 41 -23.56 -8.61 -2.33
N SER A 42 -22.71 -8.08 -3.22
CA SER A 42 -22.65 -8.50 -4.63
C SER A 42 -21.28 -8.34 -5.30
N ASP A 43 -20.32 -7.75 -4.61
CA ASP A 43 -18.99 -7.42 -5.15
C ASP A 43 -17.96 -7.34 -4.00
N PHE A 44 -16.70 -7.11 -4.34
CA PHE A 44 -15.59 -6.91 -3.44
C PHE A 44 -15.38 -5.43 -3.14
N ASP A 45 -15.65 -5.02 -1.90
CA ASP A 45 -15.40 -3.65 -1.43
C ASP A 45 -13.93 -3.48 -1.06
N LEU A 46 -13.28 -2.41 -1.55
CA LEU A 46 -11.94 -2.02 -1.11
C LEU A 46 -12.01 -1.50 0.33
N ILE A 47 -11.45 -2.26 1.28
CA ILE A 47 -11.53 -1.96 2.71
C ILE A 47 -10.20 -1.50 3.30
N GLY A 48 -9.09 -1.76 2.62
CA GLY A 48 -7.78 -1.28 3.05
C GLY A 48 -6.76 -1.19 1.93
N TYR A 49 -5.71 -0.42 2.21
CA TYR A 49 -4.53 -0.29 1.37
C TYR A 49 -3.29 -0.18 2.27
N ASP A 50 -2.25 -0.95 1.95
CA ASP A 50 -0.97 -0.91 2.66
C ASP A 50 0.17 -0.84 1.65
N ASP A 51 1.09 0.12 1.85
CA ASP A 51 2.26 0.36 1.02
C ASP A 51 3.52 0.47 1.89
N SER A 52 4.64 0.03 1.33
CA SER A 52 5.97 0.21 1.88
C SER A 52 6.92 0.60 0.77
N SER A 53 7.64 1.70 0.95
CA SER A 53 8.76 2.12 0.10
C SER A 53 10.07 1.75 0.79
N ASN A 54 10.93 1.01 0.09
CA ASN A 54 12.14 0.46 0.67
C ASN A 54 13.38 0.82 -0.16
N THR A 55 14.54 0.74 0.49
CA THR A 55 15.85 0.72 -0.16
C THR A 55 16.63 -0.46 0.37
N GLY A 56 16.54 -1.58 -0.34
CA GLY A 56 17.07 -2.83 0.19
C GLY A 56 16.25 -3.27 1.40
N PRO A 57 16.90 -3.63 2.52
CA PRO A 57 16.19 -4.01 3.73
C PRO A 57 15.63 -2.80 4.51
N ARG A 58 16.09 -1.58 4.19
CA ARG A 58 15.67 -0.36 4.89
C ARG A 58 14.27 0.08 4.46
N VAL A 59 13.38 0.30 5.41
CA VAL A 59 12.06 0.89 5.15
C VAL A 59 12.18 2.42 5.17
N ASN A 60 11.82 3.07 4.07
CA ASN A 60 11.85 4.54 3.95
C ASN A 60 10.54 5.15 4.44
N SER A 61 9.41 4.57 4.03
CA SER A 61 8.09 5.03 4.42
C SER A 61 7.07 3.92 4.29
N THR A 62 5.98 4.03 5.03
CA THR A 62 4.82 3.15 4.88
C THR A 62 3.54 3.97 4.88
N THR A 63 2.58 3.53 4.09
CA THR A 63 1.22 4.07 4.08
C THR A 63 0.25 2.96 4.49
N SER A 64 -0.67 3.23 5.41
CA SER A 64 -1.75 2.31 5.74
C SER A 64 -3.08 3.05 5.79
N ILE A 65 -4.05 2.58 5.02
CA ILE A 65 -5.37 3.19 4.89
C ILE A 65 -6.43 2.17 5.30
N ASN A 66 -7.33 2.58 6.19
CA ASN A 66 -8.53 1.84 6.53
C ASN A 66 -9.75 2.62 6.01
N PHE A 67 -10.26 2.22 4.84
CA PHE A 67 -11.39 2.89 4.18
C PHE A 67 -12.70 2.77 4.96
N LEU A 68 -12.86 1.72 5.78
CA LEU A 68 -14.04 1.59 6.67
C LEU A 68 -14.11 2.70 7.72
N THR A 69 -12.96 3.21 8.16
CA THR A 69 -12.86 4.28 9.16
C THR A 69 -12.46 5.63 8.56
N GLY A 70 -12.05 5.65 7.28
CA GLY A 70 -11.47 6.81 6.62
C GLY A 70 -10.18 7.30 7.29
N LYS A 71 -9.41 6.42 7.93
CA LYS A 71 -8.15 6.79 8.57
C LYS A 71 -6.98 6.34 7.73
N GLN A 72 -6.03 7.26 7.54
CA GLN A 72 -4.75 6.98 6.92
C GLN A 72 -3.63 7.31 7.91
N LEU A 73 -2.65 6.41 7.98
CA LEU A 73 -1.39 6.58 8.70
C LEU A 73 -0.25 6.53 7.70
N ASP A 74 0.48 7.63 7.60
CA ASP A 74 1.76 7.68 6.90
C ASP A 74 2.88 7.65 7.93
N LYS A 75 3.87 6.80 7.72
CA LYS A 75 5.11 6.78 8.51
C LYS A 75 6.28 7.09 7.62
N THR A 76 7.16 7.97 8.06
CA THR A 76 8.38 8.32 7.33
C THR A 76 9.59 8.08 8.23
N ASN A 77 10.56 7.33 7.75
CA ASN A 77 11.83 7.15 8.45
C ASN A 77 12.59 8.49 8.43
N VAL A 78 12.93 8.99 9.61
CA VAL A 78 13.69 10.25 9.80
C VAL A 78 15.16 10.00 10.10
N ASN A 79 15.58 8.73 10.20
CA ASN A 79 16.98 8.33 10.30
C ASN A 79 17.50 7.98 8.90
N GLU A 80 18.12 8.95 8.21
CA GLU A 80 18.63 8.79 6.84
C GLU A 80 19.76 7.76 6.74
N GLU A 81 20.52 7.59 7.83
CA GLU A 81 21.63 6.64 7.95
C GLU A 81 21.18 5.29 8.52
N ALA A 82 19.87 5.07 8.64
CA ALA A 82 19.36 3.80 9.16
C ALA A 82 19.81 2.65 8.27
N GLU A 83 20.48 1.68 8.88
CA GLU A 83 20.53 0.32 8.36
C GLU A 83 19.25 -0.42 8.78
N SER A 84 19.06 -1.63 8.23
CA SER A 84 17.90 -2.45 8.57
C SER A 84 17.73 -2.61 10.09
N GLY A 85 16.59 -2.18 10.63
CA GLY A 85 16.26 -2.27 12.04
C GLY A 85 16.56 -1.00 12.85
N ASP A 86 17.32 -0.05 12.31
CA ASP A 86 17.66 1.22 12.95
C ASP A 86 16.71 2.36 12.54
N GLU A 87 15.65 2.05 11.79
CA GLU A 87 14.70 3.06 11.32
C GLU A 87 13.93 3.71 12.47
N VAL A 88 13.83 5.04 12.41
CA VAL A 88 13.05 5.83 13.38
C VAL A 88 11.92 6.50 12.63
N PHE A 89 10.68 6.15 12.95
CA PHE A 89 9.53 6.65 12.20
C PHE A 89 8.89 7.86 12.87
N LYS A 90 8.52 8.83 12.04
CA LYS A 90 7.58 9.89 12.37
C LYS A 90 6.23 9.58 11.73
N ASP A 91 5.19 9.59 12.55
CA ASP A 91 3.82 9.33 12.14
C ASP A 91 3.11 10.62 11.68
N SER A 92 2.26 10.50 10.66
CA SER A 92 1.30 11.50 10.21
C SER A 92 -0.07 10.84 10.03
N TRP A 93 -1.09 11.40 10.68
CA TRP A 93 -2.45 10.89 10.60
C TRP A 93 -3.32 11.80 9.74
N LYS A 94 -4.10 11.20 8.84
CA LYS A 94 -5.05 11.90 7.97
C LYS A 94 -6.43 11.26 8.09
N LYS A 95 -7.45 12.09 7.92
CA LYS A 95 -8.84 11.65 7.79
C LYS A 95 -9.28 11.85 6.34
N LEU A 96 -9.64 10.77 5.68
CA LEU A 96 -10.17 10.77 4.33
C LEU A 96 -11.65 11.17 4.34
N LYS A 97 -12.11 11.74 3.24
CA LYS A 97 -13.53 12.05 3.04
C LYS A 97 -14.24 10.73 2.73
N THR A 98 -14.68 10.05 3.79
CA THR A 98 -15.40 8.77 3.68
C THR A 98 -16.61 8.88 2.75
N ARG A 99 -16.56 8.16 1.64
CA ARG A 99 -17.67 7.98 0.69
C ARG A 99 -18.10 6.51 0.64
N LYS A 100 -18.92 6.16 -0.36
CA LYS A 100 -19.15 4.77 -0.77
C LYS A 100 -17.78 4.11 -1.04
N LEU A 101 -17.58 2.89 -0.51
CA LEU A 101 -16.39 2.11 -0.80
C LEU A 101 -16.32 1.81 -2.31
N LEU A 102 -15.13 1.98 -2.87
CA LEU A 102 -14.84 1.58 -4.25
C LEU A 102 -14.91 0.06 -4.34
N THR A 103 -15.63 -0.47 -5.33
CA THR A 103 -15.69 -1.91 -5.56
C THR A 103 -14.67 -2.36 -6.59
N LEU A 104 -14.27 -3.63 -6.55
CA LEU A 104 -13.30 -4.18 -7.50
C LEU A 104 -13.77 -4.03 -8.96
N SER A 105 -15.07 -4.17 -9.24
CA SER A 105 -15.61 -3.98 -10.60
C SER A 105 -15.61 -2.53 -11.09
N GLU A 106 -15.50 -1.55 -10.19
CA GLU A 106 -15.36 -0.12 -10.53
C GLU A 106 -13.90 0.24 -10.91
N ILE A 107 -12.93 -0.61 -10.56
CA ILE A 107 -11.51 -0.41 -10.85
C ILE A 107 -11.21 -0.87 -12.28
N LYS A 108 -10.83 0.08 -13.14
CA LYS A 108 -10.41 -0.20 -14.53
C LYS A 108 -8.92 -0.44 -14.65
N ASP A 109 -8.15 0.31 -13.88
CA ASP A 109 -6.70 0.27 -13.81
C ASP A 109 -6.29 0.55 -12.37
N PHE A 110 -5.39 -0.27 -11.82
CA PHE A 110 -4.89 -0.09 -10.46
C PHE A 110 -3.86 1.04 -10.38
N ASP A 111 -3.13 1.31 -11.46
CA ASP A 111 -2.09 2.33 -11.51
C ASP A 111 -2.68 3.77 -11.53
N GLU A 112 -3.95 3.91 -11.91
CA GLU A 112 -4.66 5.19 -11.98
C GLU A 112 -5.51 5.50 -10.72
N LEU A 113 -5.43 4.67 -9.67
CA LEU A 113 -6.25 4.83 -8.47
C LEU A 113 -5.79 6.01 -7.59
N ASP A 114 -6.60 7.06 -7.53
CA ASP A 114 -6.47 8.11 -6.51
C ASP A 114 -7.15 7.67 -5.20
N LEU A 115 -6.37 7.07 -4.30
CA LEU A 115 -6.86 6.60 -3.00
C LEU A 115 -7.30 7.71 -2.04
N SER A 116 -6.95 8.97 -2.32
CA SER A 116 -7.36 10.10 -1.47
C SER A 116 -8.79 10.56 -1.73
N ALA A 117 -9.39 10.12 -2.83
CA ALA A 117 -10.72 10.52 -3.28
C ALA A 117 -11.88 9.73 -2.63
N TYR A 118 -11.59 8.70 -1.82
CA TYR A 118 -12.56 7.69 -1.35
C TYR A 118 -12.63 7.56 0.19
#